data_AF-A0AA38UM40-F1
#
_entry.id   AF-A0AA38UM40-F1
#
_cell.length_a   1.000
_cell.length_b   1.000
_cell.length_c   1.000
_cell.angle_alpha   90.00
_cell.angle_beta   90.00
_cell.angle_gamma   90.00
#
_symmetry.space_group_name_H-M   'P 1'
#
loop_
_entity.id
_entity.type
_entity.pdbx_description
1 polymer ?
#
loop_
_entity_poly.entity_id
_entity_poly.type
_entity_poly.pdbx_seq_one_letter_code
_entity_poly.pdbx_strand_id
1 'polypeptide(L)'
;MNIIETLFGRSVTPAERLRQHQRSLAKAQRELDRERAKLEQSEKKLIMDIKRSAKAGQLNACKVMAKDLVRTRRYVQKFYQMRTQLQAVGLRIQTLRSNQQMADAMRGATRAMGAMNRGMNLPAIQRIMTEFEKESSMMDMKEEMMSDAVDDVMDDEEDEEEEGDKILKEVLDEIGVNLSQQLTDAPTGLASASAQAVRQPVALGEHGSAPTGDDRSGDNSGGGGGVADEDALQARLDALRRG
;
A
#
# COMPACT_ATOMS: atom_id res chain seq x y z
N MET A 1 44.46 -2.02 34.44
CA MET A 1 44.27 -2.58 33.09
C MET A 1 44.85 -3.98 33.11
N ASN A 2 44.02 -4.99 32.87
CA ASN A 2 44.34 -6.38 33.20
C ASN A 2 45.07 -7.06 32.03
N ILE A 3 46.26 -7.59 32.29
CA ILE A 3 47.14 -8.30 31.35
C ILE A 3 46.49 -9.56 30.72
N ILE A 4 45.45 -10.09 31.38
CA ILE A 4 44.65 -11.22 30.91
C ILE A 4 43.76 -10.82 29.71
N GLU A 5 43.35 -9.54 29.60
CA GLU A 5 42.51 -9.05 28.51
C GLU A 5 43.25 -8.92 27.17
N THR A 6 44.58 -8.84 27.20
CA THR A 6 45.46 -8.70 26.01
C THR A 6 45.84 -10.05 25.41
N LEU A 7 45.71 -11.15 26.16
CA LEU A 7 46.19 -12.49 25.78
C LEU A 7 45.08 -13.45 25.30
N PHE A 8 43.81 -13.21 25.65
CA PHE A 8 42.69 -14.10 25.27
C PHE A 8 41.60 -13.46 24.40
N GLY A 9 41.79 -12.21 23.98
CA GLY A 9 40.73 -11.43 23.35
C GLY A 9 39.62 -11.10 24.35
N ARG A 10 39.12 -9.86 24.31
CA ARG A 10 38.02 -9.43 25.17
C ARG A 10 36.84 -10.39 25.01
N SER A 11 36.57 -11.21 26.02
CA SER A 11 35.32 -11.96 26.09
C SER A 11 34.20 -10.93 26.20
N VAL A 12 33.53 -10.65 25.08
CA VAL A 12 32.46 -9.64 25.01
C VAL A 12 31.43 -10.02 26.07
N THR A 13 31.26 -9.15 27.06
CA THR A 13 30.32 -9.39 28.15
C THR A 13 28.89 -9.46 27.59
N PRO A 14 27.96 -10.20 28.21
CA PRO A 14 26.56 -10.26 27.76
C PRO A 14 25.95 -8.87 27.55
N ALA A 15 26.25 -7.90 28.44
CA ALA A 15 25.81 -6.52 28.33
C ALA A 15 26.42 -5.78 27.11
N GLU A 16 27.66 -6.08 26.76
CA GLU A 16 28.33 -5.49 25.60
C GLU A 16 27.82 -6.07 24.28
N ARG A 17 27.51 -7.37 24.23
CA ARG A 17 26.80 -8.01 23.10
C ARG A 17 25.42 -7.39 22.91
N LEU A 18 24.66 -7.21 23.98
CA LEU A 18 23.33 -6.61 23.93
C LEU A 18 23.37 -5.17 23.38
N ARG A 19 24.36 -4.37 23.80
CA ARG A 19 24.62 -3.04 23.25
C ARG A 19 25.05 -3.07 21.78
N GLN A 20 25.82 -4.07 21.36
CA GLN A 20 26.19 -4.26 19.96
C GLN A 20 24.97 -4.57 19.10
N HIS A 21 24.08 -5.46 19.55
CA HIS A 21 22.84 -5.79 18.86
C HIS A 21 21.88 -4.60 18.77
N GLN A 22 21.76 -3.79 19.82
CA GLN A 22 20.98 -2.54 19.75
C GLN A 22 21.53 -1.58 18.69
N ARG A 23 22.85 -1.42 18.59
CA ARG A 23 23.47 -0.58 17.56
C ARG A 23 23.28 -1.13 16.15
N SER A 24 23.39 -2.44 15.96
CA SER A 24 23.15 -3.05 14.64
C SER A 24 21.71 -2.92 14.21
N LEU A 25 20.74 -3.10 15.13
CA LEU A 25 19.32 -2.87 14.85
C LEU A 25 19.03 -1.42 14.47
N ALA A 26 19.57 -0.45 15.21
CA ALA A 26 19.40 0.97 14.87
C ALA A 26 20.04 1.33 13.52
N LYS A 27 21.12 0.65 13.13
CA LYS A 27 21.70 0.81 11.79
C LYS A 27 20.77 0.23 10.71
N ALA A 28 20.27 -0.99 10.92
CA ALA A 28 19.35 -1.66 10.00
C ALA A 28 18.05 -0.86 9.81
N GLN A 29 17.47 -0.30 10.89
CA GLN A 29 16.30 0.58 10.80
C GLN A 29 16.54 1.78 9.86
N ARG A 30 17.68 2.48 10.00
CA ARG A 30 18.03 3.60 9.12
C ARG A 30 18.33 3.20 7.68
N GLU A 31 18.73 1.94 7.47
CA GLU A 31 18.97 1.40 6.13
C GLU A 31 17.64 1.06 5.45
N LEU A 32 16.70 0.43 6.18
CA LEU A 32 15.33 0.23 5.71
C LEU A 32 14.63 1.55 5.38
N ASP A 33 14.73 2.56 6.25
CA ASP A 33 14.12 3.88 5.99
C ASP A 33 14.70 4.55 4.73
N ARG A 34 16.00 4.36 4.47
CA ARG A 34 16.65 4.89 3.26
C ARG A 34 16.20 4.15 2.00
N GLU A 35 16.10 2.82 2.06
CA GLU A 35 15.64 2.03 0.93
C GLU A 35 14.17 2.30 0.61
N ARG A 36 13.33 2.43 1.63
CA ARG A 36 11.94 2.86 1.51
C ARG A 36 11.84 4.21 0.79
N ALA A 37 12.63 5.21 1.19
CA ALA A 37 12.60 6.53 0.56
C ALA A 37 13.00 6.49 -0.93
N LYS A 38 13.93 5.59 -1.32
CA LYS A 38 14.26 5.37 -2.74
C LYS A 38 13.08 4.75 -3.49
N LEU A 39 12.41 3.76 -2.90
CA LEU A 39 11.23 3.13 -3.50
C LEU A 39 10.06 4.11 -3.66
N GLU A 40 9.81 4.97 -2.67
CA GLU A 40 8.83 6.07 -2.77
C GLU A 40 9.18 7.05 -3.91
N GLN A 41 10.47 7.29 -4.15
CA GLN A 41 10.91 8.13 -5.28
C GLN A 41 10.75 7.42 -6.63
N SER A 42 11.02 6.11 -6.72
CA SER A 42 10.75 5.34 -7.94
C SER A 42 9.26 5.22 -8.22
N GLU A 43 8.43 5.07 -7.18
CA GLU A 43 6.97 5.08 -7.30
C GLU A 43 6.47 6.37 -7.96
N LYS A 44 6.94 7.53 -7.49
CA LYS A 44 6.59 8.83 -8.10
C LYS A 44 7.03 8.94 -9.56
N LYS A 45 8.18 8.37 -9.91
CA LYS A 45 8.66 8.32 -11.31
C LYS A 45 7.77 7.43 -12.17
N LEU A 46 7.46 6.22 -11.71
CA LEU A 46 6.54 5.28 -12.36
C LEU A 46 5.18 5.93 -12.64
N ILE A 47 4.61 6.66 -11.67
CA ILE A 47 3.35 7.39 -11.87
C ILE A 47 3.47 8.42 -13.01
N MET A 48 4.55 9.19 -13.07
CA MET A 48 4.78 10.15 -14.15
C MET A 48 4.94 9.46 -15.51
N ASP A 49 5.65 8.33 -15.55
CA ASP A 49 5.89 7.57 -16.77
C ASP A 49 4.61 6.87 -17.29
N ILE A 50 3.76 6.35 -16.38
CA ILE A 50 2.42 5.84 -16.72
C ILE A 50 1.58 6.97 -17.31
N LYS A 51 1.55 8.15 -16.67
CA LYS A 51 0.79 9.31 -17.19
C LYS A 51 1.28 9.75 -18.57
N ARG A 52 2.59 9.73 -18.82
CA ARG A 52 3.16 10.04 -20.14
C ARG A 52 2.78 8.98 -21.18
N SER A 53 2.89 7.70 -20.85
CA SER A 53 2.62 6.59 -21.77
C SER A 53 1.14 6.45 -22.10
N ALA A 54 0.27 6.78 -21.13
CA ALA A 54 -1.17 6.84 -21.33
C ALA A 54 -1.58 7.95 -22.31
N LYS A 55 -0.97 9.15 -22.19
CA LYS A 55 -1.15 10.23 -23.18
C LYS A 55 -0.67 9.86 -24.58
N ALA A 56 0.34 9.01 -24.68
CA ALA A 56 0.84 8.48 -25.95
C ALA A 56 -0.02 7.33 -26.52
N GLY A 57 -1.07 6.90 -25.82
CA GLY A 57 -1.96 5.81 -26.25
C GLY A 57 -1.35 4.40 -26.13
N GLN A 58 -0.23 4.24 -25.43
CA GLN A 58 0.49 2.96 -25.33
C GLN A 58 -0.06 2.08 -24.20
N LEU A 59 -1.27 1.54 -24.38
CA LEU A 59 -1.99 0.79 -23.34
C LEU A 59 -1.23 -0.44 -22.79
N ASN A 60 -0.54 -1.18 -23.66
CA ASN A 60 0.27 -2.34 -23.24
C ASN A 60 1.43 -1.94 -22.33
N ALA A 61 2.09 -0.82 -22.64
CA ALA A 61 3.18 -0.29 -21.82
C ALA A 61 2.65 0.21 -20.46
N CYS A 62 1.49 0.89 -20.47
CA CYS A 62 0.82 1.32 -19.23
C CYS A 62 0.44 0.13 -18.35
N LYS A 63 -0.04 -0.99 -18.92
CA LYS A 63 -0.39 -2.19 -18.14
C LYS A 63 0.82 -2.79 -17.42
N VAL A 64 1.97 -2.89 -18.10
CA VAL A 64 3.21 -3.38 -17.48
C VAL A 64 3.68 -2.43 -16.37
N MET A 65 3.72 -1.13 -16.65
CA MET A 65 4.13 -0.13 -15.64
C MET A 65 3.16 -0.04 -14.45
N ALA A 66 1.86 -0.28 -14.65
CA ALA A 66 0.88 -0.33 -13.57
C ALA A 66 1.13 -1.54 -12.64
N LYS A 67 1.47 -2.71 -13.20
CA LYS A 67 1.90 -3.87 -12.39
C LYS A 67 3.16 -3.56 -11.58
N ASP A 68 4.16 -2.91 -12.20
CA ASP A 68 5.38 -2.49 -11.51
C ASP A 68 5.10 -1.47 -10.39
N LEU A 69 4.10 -0.59 -10.58
CA LEU A 69 3.66 0.37 -9.58
C LEU A 69 3.04 -0.34 -8.36
N VAL A 70 2.14 -1.31 -8.57
CA VAL A 70 1.54 -2.12 -7.49
C VAL A 70 2.64 -2.84 -6.71
N ARG A 71 3.55 -3.51 -7.41
CA ARG A 71 4.68 -4.22 -6.80
C ARG A 71 5.54 -3.28 -5.95
N THR A 72 5.82 -2.08 -6.47
CA THR A 72 6.60 -1.06 -5.75
C THR A 72 5.88 -0.60 -4.48
N ARG A 73 4.55 -0.36 -4.53
CA ARG A 73 3.74 0.00 -3.36
C ARG A 73 3.72 -1.09 -2.30
N ARG A 74 3.56 -2.35 -2.70
CA ARG A 74 3.64 -3.51 -1.82
C ARG A 74 5.00 -3.60 -1.14
N TYR A 75 6.09 -3.39 -1.88
CA TYR A 75 7.43 -3.32 -1.26
C TYR A 75 7.54 -2.17 -0.26
N VAL A 76 7.06 -0.97 -0.58
CA VAL A 76 7.05 0.16 0.38
C VAL A 76 6.31 -0.21 1.67
N GLN A 77 5.13 -0.85 1.57
CA GLN A 77 4.39 -1.36 2.73
C GLN A 77 5.16 -2.43 3.51
N LYS A 78 5.77 -3.39 2.82
CA LYS A 78 6.63 -4.42 3.43
C LYS A 78 7.81 -3.80 4.20
N PHE A 79 8.42 -2.75 3.67
CA PHE A 79 9.46 -1.99 4.39
C PHE A 79 8.93 -1.29 5.65
N TYR A 80 7.69 -0.77 5.64
CA TYR A 80 7.05 -0.24 6.86
C TYR A 80 6.82 -1.32 7.92
N GLN A 81 6.37 -2.50 7.52
CA GLN A 81 6.19 -3.64 8.42
C GLN A 81 7.52 -4.11 9.00
N MET A 82 8.54 -4.32 8.17
CA MET A 82 9.88 -4.71 8.61
C MET A 82 10.50 -3.68 9.57
N ARG A 83 10.32 -2.37 9.32
CA ARG A 83 10.76 -1.31 10.25
C ARG A 83 10.12 -1.47 11.61
N THR A 84 8.81 -1.75 11.64
CA THR A 84 8.03 -1.94 12.86
C THR A 84 8.43 -3.21 13.60
N GLN A 85 8.66 -4.31 12.88
CA GLN A 85 9.21 -5.55 13.44
C GLN A 85 10.59 -5.33 14.07
N LEU A 86 11.52 -4.63 13.38
CA LEU A 86 12.82 -4.28 13.96
C LEU A 86 12.69 -3.37 15.19
N GLN A 87 11.71 -2.46 15.21
CA GLN A 87 11.40 -1.66 16.39
C GLN A 87 10.94 -2.54 17.55
N ALA A 88 10.02 -3.49 17.32
CA ALA A 88 9.56 -4.44 18.33
C ALA A 88 10.71 -5.29 18.90
N VAL A 89 11.60 -5.81 18.03
CA VAL A 89 12.81 -6.53 18.47
C VAL A 89 13.73 -5.61 19.30
N GLY A 90 13.89 -4.34 18.90
CA GLY A 90 14.62 -3.35 19.67
C GLY A 90 14.07 -3.15 21.09
N LEU A 91 12.74 -3.08 21.22
CA LEU A 91 12.05 -3.00 22.53
C LEU A 91 12.29 -4.26 23.35
N ARG A 92 12.17 -5.45 22.78
CA ARG A 92 12.46 -6.72 23.47
C ARG A 92 13.89 -6.75 24.02
N ILE A 93 14.87 -6.33 23.22
CA ILE A 93 16.26 -6.25 23.68
C ILE A 93 16.43 -5.24 24.82
N GLN A 94 15.70 -4.12 24.79
CA GLN A 94 15.68 -3.17 25.90
C GLN A 94 15.08 -3.78 27.17
N THR A 95 13.98 -4.54 27.06
CA THR A 95 13.40 -5.29 28.19
C THR A 95 14.39 -6.31 28.75
N LEU A 96 15.04 -7.11 27.89
CA LEU A 96 16.08 -8.05 28.30
C LEU A 96 17.22 -7.36 29.07
N ARG A 97 17.61 -6.15 28.65
CA ARG A 97 18.63 -5.36 29.36
C ARG A 97 18.18 -4.99 30.78
N SER A 98 16.94 -4.52 30.92
CA SER A 98 16.35 -4.15 32.22
C SER A 98 16.23 -5.37 33.13
N ASN A 99 15.79 -6.51 32.58
CA ASN A 99 15.68 -7.77 33.31
C ASN A 99 17.06 -8.25 33.78
N GLN A 100 18.09 -8.14 32.93
CA GLN A 100 19.46 -8.48 33.32
C GLN A 100 19.98 -7.58 34.46
N GLN A 101 19.71 -6.26 34.40
CA GLN A 101 20.07 -5.34 35.49
C GLN A 101 19.34 -5.66 36.79
N MET A 102 18.06 -6.01 36.71
CA MET A 102 17.27 -6.43 37.87
C MET A 102 17.81 -7.74 38.45
N ALA A 103 18.13 -8.72 37.61
CA ALA A 103 18.75 -9.98 38.05
C ALA A 103 20.11 -9.76 38.72
N ASP A 104 20.94 -8.85 38.20
CA ASP A 104 22.23 -8.53 38.81
C ASP A 104 22.08 -7.77 40.13
N ALA A 105 21.10 -6.85 40.22
CA ALA A 105 20.74 -6.18 41.48
C ALA A 105 20.19 -7.16 42.51
N MET A 106 19.31 -8.08 42.10
CA MET A 106 18.80 -9.17 42.95
C MET A 106 19.92 -10.08 43.39
N ARG A 107 20.87 -10.47 42.53
CA ARG A 107 22.05 -11.25 42.94
C ARG A 107 22.90 -10.50 43.96
N GLY A 108 23.11 -9.19 43.78
CA GLY A 108 23.81 -8.35 44.75
C GLY A 108 23.08 -8.27 46.09
N ALA A 109 21.78 -8.04 46.06
CA ALA A 109 20.91 -8.01 47.22
C ALA A 109 20.83 -9.38 47.91
N THR A 110 20.74 -10.48 47.17
CA THR A 110 20.78 -11.87 47.69
C THR A 110 22.14 -12.20 48.27
N ARG A 111 23.25 -11.69 47.72
CA ARG A 111 24.59 -11.91 48.29
C ARG A 111 24.76 -11.10 49.59
N ALA A 112 24.26 -9.87 49.63
CA ALA A 112 24.21 -9.05 50.86
C ALA A 112 23.25 -9.66 51.91
N MET A 113 22.07 -10.12 51.48
CA MET A 113 21.13 -10.86 52.29
C MET A 113 21.69 -12.20 52.72
N GLY A 114 22.49 -12.91 51.91
CA GLY A 114 23.15 -14.15 52.26
C GLY A 114 24.28 -13.95 53.29
N ALA A 115 24.99 -12.84 53.20
CA ALA A 115 25.92 -12.39 54.24
C ALA A 115 25.17 -12.02 55.54
N MET A 116 23.94 -11.50 55.44
CA MET A 116 23.04 -11.22 56.57
C MET A 116 22.27 -12.47 57.07
N ASN A 117 22.07 -13.47 56.21
CA ASN A 117 21.31 -14.72 56.35
C ASN A 117 22.24 -15.94 56.51
N ARG A 118 23.43 -15.75 57.07
CA ARG A 118 23.93 -16.80 57.97
C ARG A 118 23.06 -16.92 59.24
N GLY A 119 22.05 -16.05 59.40
CA GLY A 119 21.09 -16.04 60.51
C GLY A 119 19.58 -16.20 60.23
N MET A 120 18.97 -16.02 59.04
CA MET A 120 17.52 -16.29 58.83
C MET A 120 16.97 -16.16 57.37
N ASN A 121 16.32 -17.24 56.87
CA ASN A 121 15.36 -17.36 55.74
C ASN A 121 15.84 -17.54 54.27
N LEU A 122 16.07 -18.80 53.88
CA LEU A 122 16.13 -19.33 52.50
C LEU A 122 14.79 -19.38 51.68
N PRO A 123 13.57 -19.44 52.27
CA PRO A 123 12.32 -19.67 51.51
C PRO A 123 11.85 -18.52 50.61
N ALA A 124 12.24 -17.27 50.87
CA ALA A 124 11.75 -16.10 50.12
C ALA A 124 12.35 -16.02 48.70
N ILE A 125 13.59 -16.47 48.52
CA ILE A 125 14.26 -16.47 47.21
C ILE A 125 13.63 -17.47 46.24
N GLN A 126 13.22 -18.64 46.74
CA GLN A 126 12.54 -19.66 45.94
C GLN A 126 11.19 -19.16 45.40
N ARG A 127 10.42 -18.41 46.20
CA ARG A 127 9.15 -17.81 45.76
C ARG A 127 9.34 -16.76 44.66
N ILE A 128 10.35 -15.90 44.79
CA ILE A 128 10.62 -14.86 43.77
C ILE A 128 10.99 -15.49 42.43
N MET A 129 11.75 -16.59 42.42
CA MET A 129 12.09 -17.32 41.20
C MET A 129 10.87 -18.00 40.57
N THR A 130 9.98 -18.59 41.37
CA THR A 130 8.77 -19.25 40.86
C THR A 130 7.74 -18.24 40.34
N GLU A 131 7.58 -17.10 41.01
CA GLU A 131 6.70 -16.02 40.53
C GLU A 131 7.24 -15.43 39.22
N PHE A 132 8.57 -15.27 39.10
CA PHE A 132 9.20 -14.80 37.87
C PHE A 132 9.01 -15.76 36.69
N GLU A 133 9.19 -17.07 36.89
CA GLU A 133 8.92 -18.07 35.84
C GLU A 133 7.47 -18.01 35.35
N LYS A 134 6.52 -17.84 36.28
CA LYS A 134 5.09 -17.76 35.97
C LYS A 134 4.73 -16.47 35.21
N GLU A 135 5.34 -15.35 35.57
CA GLU A 135 5.07 -14.06 34.92
C GLU A 135 5.78 -13.96 33.56
N SER A 136 6.97 -14.54 33.43
CA SER A 136 7.68 -14.68 32.15
C SER A 136 6.88 -15.55 31.18
N SER A 137 6.34 -16.70 31.60
CA SER A 137 5.54 -17.55 30.72
C SER A 137 4.24 -16.88 30.28
N MET A 138 3.62 -16.06 31.16
CA MET A 138 2.43 -15.28 30.81
C MET A 138 2.75 -14.18 29.79
N MET A 139 3.95 -13.60 29.86
CA MET A 139 4.42 -12.61 28.89
C MET A 139 4.66 -13.24 27.51
N ASP A 140 5.33 -14.40 27.46
CA ASP A 140 5.57 -15.13 26.21
C ASP A 140 4.25 -15.52 25.50
N MET A 141 3.25 -15.98 26.26
CA MET A 141 1.94 -16.35 25.73
C MET A 141 1.14 -15.15 25.17
N LYS A 142 1.25 -13.97 25.78
CA LYS A 142 0.64 -12.74 25.27
C LYS A 142 1.32 -12.26 23.99
N GLU A 143 2.61 -12.54 23.86
CA GLU A 143 3.39 -12.18 22.70
C GLU A 143 3.07 -13.06 21.48
N GLU A 144 2.83 -14.36 21.71
CA GLU A 144 2.37 -15.31 20.70
C GLU A 144 0.97 -14.96 20.17
N MET A 145 0.01 -14.64 21.06
CA MET A 145 -1.33 -14.16 20.66
C MET A 145 -1.32 -12.84 19.89
N MET A 146 -0.35 -11.95 20.17
CA MET A 146 -0.18 -10.70 19.43
C MET A 146 0.45 -10.95 18.04
N SER A 147 1.30 -11.97 17.91
CA SER A 147 1.90 -12.36 16.63
C SER A 147 0.87 -12.97 15.69
N ASP A 148 0.03 -13.87 16.17
CA ASP A 148 -1.05 -14.49 15.37
C ASP A 148 -2.07 -13.46 14.87
N ALA A 149 -2.43 -12.48 15.70
CA ALA A 149 -3.36 -11.42 15.31
C ALA A 149 -2.76 -10.44 14.27
N VAL A 150 -1.44 -10.41 14.11
CA VAL A 150 -0.75 -9.58 13.10
C VAL A 150 -0.54 -10.36 11.80
N ASP A 151 -0.36 -11.67 11.87
CA ASP A 151 -0.23 -12.55 10.69
C ASP A 151 -1.57 -12.76 9.97
N ASP A 152 -2.69 -12.86 10.70
CA ASP A 152 -4.04 -13.07 10.13
C ASP A 152 -4.57 -11.87 9.31
N VAL A 153 -3.92 -10.70 9.43
CA VAL A 153 -4.22 -9.49 8.64
C VAL A 153 -3.36 -9.42 7.37
N MET A 154 -2.40 -10.33 7.19
CA MET A 154 -1.42 -10.30 6.11
C MET A 154 -1.73 -11.24 4.94
N ASP A 155 -2.74 -12.11 5.03
CA ASP A 155 -2.98 -13.17 4.03
C ASP A 155 -3.80 -12.71 2.80
N ASP A 156 -4.06 -11.40 2.63
CA ASP A 156 -4.69 -10.84 1.42
C ASP A 156 -3.67 -10.66 0.26
N GLU A 157 -2.74 -11.60 0.07
CA GLU A 157 -1.67 -11.48 -0.94
C GLU A 157 -2.14 -11.76 -2.40
N GLU A 158 -3.36 -12.28 -2.62
CA GLU A 158 -3.81 -12.79 -3.93
C GLU A 158 -4.21 -11.72 -4.98
N ASP A 159 -4.41 -10.43 -4.63
CA ASP A 159 -5.04 -9.45 -5.54
C ASP A 159 -4.11 -8.64 -6.46
N GLU A 160 -2.89 -9.12 -6.75
CA GLU A 160 -1.87 -8.29 -7.42
C GLU A 160 -2.25 -7.91 -8.87
N GLU A 161 -2.98 -8.78 -9.58
CA GLU A 161 -3.47 -8.49 -10.94
C GLU A 161 -4.71 -7.60 -10.96
N GLU A 162 -5.65 -7.81 -10.04
CA GLU A 162 -6.88 -7.00 -9.97
C GLU A 162 -6.59 -5.56 -9.53
N GLU A 163 -5.68 -5.38 -8.56
CA GLU A 163 -5.23 -4.06 -8.12
C GLU A 163 -4.55 -3.27 -9.25
N GLY A 164 -3.74 -3.95 -10.07
CA GLY A 164 -3.02 -3.34 -11.19
C GLY A 164 -3.96 -2.82 -12.28
N ASP A 165 -4.95 -3.62 -12.67
CA ASP A 165 -5.93 -3.23 -13.68
C ASP A 165 -6.88 -2.13 -13.14
N LYS A 166 -7.20 -2.13 -11.84
CA LYS A 166 -7.96 -1.06 -11.19
C LYS A 166 -7.21 0.27 -11.17
N ILE A 167 -5.92 0.27 -10.82
CA ILE A 167 -5.10 1.49 -10.82
C ILE A 167 -4.89 2.02 -12.25
N LEU A 168 -4.73 1.14 -13.23
CA LEU A 168 -4.65 1.55 -14.63
C LEU A 168 -5.93 2.28 -15.05
N LYS A 169 -7.09 1.73 -14.71
CA LYS A 169 -8.39 2.37 -14.99
C LYS A 169 -8.51 3.74 -14.32
N GLU A 170 -8.14 3.85 -13.05
CA GLU A 170 -8.14 5.12 -12.31
C GLU A 170 -7.23 6.18 -12.97
N VAL A 171 -6.03 5.82 -13.39
CA VAL A 171 -5.11 6.75 -14.07
C VAL A 171 -5.64 7.16 -15.45
N LEU A 172 -6.27 6.24 -16.18
CA LEU A 172 -6.89 6.55 -17.47
C LEU A 172 -8.10 7.48 -17.30
N ASP A 173 -8.92 7.28 -16.27
CA ASP A 173 -10.05 8.14 -15.93
C ASP A 173 -9.55 9.54 -15.50
N GLU A 174 -8.51 9.63 -14.67
CA GLU A 174 -7.90 10.90 -14.26
C GLU A 174 -7.38 11.70 -15.48
N ILE A 175 -6.79 11.02 -16.47
CA ILE A 175 -6.31 11.64 -17.71
C ILE A 175 -7.48 12.03 -18.63
N GLY A 176 -8.50 11.18 -18.75
CA GLY A 176 -9.68 11.43 -19.58
C GLY A 176 -10.48 12.63 -19.09
N VAL A 177 -10.62 12.79 -17.77
CA VAL A 177 -11.24 13.96 -17.15
C VAL A 177 -10.38 15.20 -17.34
N ASN A 178 -9.05 15.12 -17.14
CA ASN A 178 -8.15 16.26 -17.34
C ASN A 178 -8.14 16.77 -18.80
N LEU A 179 -8.12 15.86 -19.79
CA LEU A 179 -8.18 16.21 -21.20
C LEU A 179 -9.52 16.84 -21.58
N SER A 180 -10.63 16.27 -21.08
CA SER A 180 -11.97 16.82 -21.29
C SER A 180 -12.08 18.22 -20.71
N GLN A 181 -11.53 18.43 -19.50
CA GLN A 181 -11.54 19.73 -18.84
C GLN A 181 -10.69 20.78 -19.58
N GLN A 182 -9.49 20.40 -20.05
CA GLN A 182 -8.66 21.25 -20.92
C GLN A 182 -9.32 21.57 -22.26
N LEU A 183 -10.11 20.66 -22.82
CA LEU A 183 -10.86 20.88 -24.07
C LEU A 183 -12.09 21.77 -23.88
N THR A 184 -12.78 21.72 -22.74
CA THR A 184 -13.84 22.68 -22.39
C THR A 184 -13.32 24.07 -22.03
N ASP A 185 -12.13 24.16 -21.44
CA ASP A 185 -11.50 25.44 -21.07
C ASP A 185 -10.76 26.10 -22.25
N ALA A 186 -10.52 25.38 -23.35
CA ALA A 186 -9.99 25.96 -24.57
C ALA A 186 -11.08 26.82 -25.25
N PRO A 187 -10.86 28.13 -25.44
CA PRO A 187 -11.87 28.99 -26.03
C PRO A 187 -12.19 28.54 -27.45
N THR A 188 -13.46 28.23 -27.72
CA THR A 188 -14.04 27.92 -29.04
C THR A 188 -14.03 29.11 -30.02
N GLY A 189 -13.18 30.09 -29.80
CA GLY A 189 -13.16 31.41 -30.44
C GLY A 189 -12.48 31.48 -31.81
N LEU A 190 -12.50 30.42 -32.62
CA LEU A 190 -12.01 30.47 -34.00
C LEU A 190 -13.05 30.13 -35.09
N ALA A 191 -14.34 30.03 -34.73
CA ALA A 191 -15.41 29.76 -35.70
C ALA A 191 -16.21 31.01 -36.14
N SER A 192 -15.72 32.23 -35.87
CA SER A 192 -16.42 33.44 -36.35
C SER A 192 -15.46 34.61 -36.58
N ALA A 193 -14.64 34.53 -37.63
CA ALA A 193 -14.05 35.72 -38.23
C ALA A 193 -13.83 35.53 -39.73
N SER A 194 -14.50 36.38 -40.51
CA SER A 194 -14.30 36.74 -41.92
C SER A 194 -14.90 35.84 -43.02
N ALA A 195 -16.15 36.15 -43.39
CA ALA A 195 -16.62 36.07 -44.79
C ALA A 195 -17.72 37.12 -45.06
N GLN A 196 -17.32 38.39 -45.19
CA GLN A 196 -18.03 39.45 -45.93
C GLN A 196 -17.00 40.02 -46.92
N ALA A 197 -17.26 40.34 -48.19
CA ALA A 197 -18.36 40.16 -49.13
C ALA A 197 -17.81 40.61 -50.49
N VAL A 198 -18.14 39.94 -51.62
CA VAL A 198 -18.21 40.62 -52.94
C VAL A 198 -19.33 39.98 -53.75
N ARG A 199 -20.40 40.73 -54.00
CA ARG A 199 -21.43 40.43 -54.99
C ARG A 199 -21.06 41.14 -56.29
N GLN A 200 -21.03 40.42 -57.41
CA GLN A 200 -21.12 40.97 -58.77
C GLN A 200 -22.32 40.34 -59.48
N PRO A 201 -23.12 41.12 -60.25
CA PRO A 201 -24.23 40.59 -61.04
C PRO A 201 -23.80 40.29 -62.48
N VAL A 202 -24.18 39.13 -63.03
CA VAL A 202 -24.21 38.87 -64.48
C VAL A 202 -25.45 38.03 -64.81
N ALA A 203 -26.08 38.36 -65.94
CA ALA A 203 -27.42 37.95 -66.36
C ALA A 203 -27.46 36.76 -67.35
N LEU A 204 -28.61 36.07 -67.31
CA LEU A 204 -29.42 35.49 -68.41
C LEU A 204 -29.04 34.17 -69.13
N GLY A 205 -30.05 33.29 -69.24
CA GLY A 205 -30.18 32.13 -70.16
C GLY A 205 -30.62 30.85 -69.44
N GLU A 206 -31.91 30.58 -69.20
CA GLU A 206 -32.98 30.06 -70.09
C GLU A 206 -32.87 28.55 -70.45
N HIS A 207 -34.01 27.85 -70.28
CA HIS A 207 -34.39 26.48 -70.70
C HIS A 207 -33.81 25.29 -69.88
N GLY A 208 -34.57 24.31 -69.37
CA GLY A 208 -36.01 24.04 -69.38
C GLY A 208 -36.34 22.68 -68.73
N SER A 209 -37.55 22.60 -68.15
CA SER A 209 -38.51 21.48 -68.09
C SER A 209 -38.10 20.10 -67.50
N ALA A 210 -38.69 19.78 -66.33
CA ALA A 210 -39.17 18.44 -65.97
C ALA A 210 -40.45 18.09 -66.81
N PRO A 211 -41.01 16.85 -66.84
CA PRO A 211 -41.71 16.21 -65.69
C PRO A 211 -41.70 14.62 -65.69
N THR A 212 -41.76 13.88 -64.57
CA THR A 212 -42.90 13.29 -63.77
C THR A 212 -43.00 11.75 -63.79
N GLY A 213 -43.35 11.16 -62.62
CA GLY A 213 -43.98 9.83 -62.38
C GLY A 213 -43.24 8.97 -61.32
N ASP A 214 -43.59 8.98 -60.01
CA ASP A 214 -44.67 8.23 -59.28
C ASP A 214 -44.36 6.70 -59.20
N ASP A 215 -44.46 5.90 -58.13
CA ASP A 215 -45.18 5.87 -56.84
C ASP A 215 -44.51 4.77 -55.94
N ARG A 216 -44.51 4.91 -54.60
CA ARG A 216 -44.85 3.87 -53.59
C ARG A 216 -44.33 4.15 -52.17
N SER A 217 -45.19 4.79 -51.39
CA SER A 217 -45.66 4.45 -50.03
C SER A 217 -44.86 3.44 -49.16
N GLY A 218 -44.57 3.86 -47.91
CA GLY A 218 -44.17 2.99 -46.79
C GLY A 218 -43.79 3.77 -45.53
N ASP A 219 -44.71 3.83 -44.58
CA ASP A 219 -44.76 4.60 -43.33
C ASP A 219 -43.57 4.38 -42.34
N ASN A 220 -43.19 5.46 -41.65
CA ASN A 220 -42.14 5.52 -40.63
C ASN A 220 -42.77 5.97 -39.30
N SER A 221 -42.89 5.04 -38.35
CA SER A 221 -43.09 5.34 -36.94
C SER A 221 -42.15 4.48 -36.09
N GLY A 222 -41.37 5.13 -35.23
CA GLY A 222 -40.24 4.55 -34.51
C GLY A 222 -40.52 4.20 -33.05
N GLY A 223 -39.55 3.49 -32.47
CA GLY A 223 -39.06 3.67 -31.10
C GLY A 223 -39.89 3.09 -29.95
N GLY A 224 -39.38 2.03 -29.31
CA GLY A 224 -39.80 1.61 -27.96
C GLY A 224 -39.57 0.13 -27.65
N GLY A 225 -38.32 -0.31 -27.50
CA GLY A 225 -37.97 -1.72 -27.26
C GLY A 225 -37.06 -1.96 -26.06
N GLY A 226 -37.21 -1.21 -24.96
CA GLY A 226 -36.31 -1.29 -23.80
C GLY A 226 -36.93 -1.71 -22.46
N VAL A 227 -38.26 -1.66 -22.32
CA VAL A 227 -38.93 -1.85 -21.02
C VAL A 227 -39.47 -3.26 -20.78
N ALA A 228 -39.74 -4.04 -21.83
CA ALA A 228 -40.32 -5.38 -21.69
C ALA A 228 -39.30 -6.44 -21.24
N ASP A 229 -38.03 -6.28 -21.62
CA ASP A 229 -36.96 -7.22 -21.23
C ASP A 229 -36.47 -6.98 -19.80
N GLU A 230 -36.47 -5.73 -19.32
CA GLU A 230 -36.09 -5.42 -17.93
C GLU A 230 -37.14 -5.93 -16.93
N ASP A 231 -38.43 -5.77 -17.21
CA ASP A 231 -39.51 -6.32 -16.38
C ASP A 231 -39.49 -7.86 -16.33
N ALA A 232 -39.13 -8.52 -17.45
CA ALA A 232 -39.00 -9.97 -17.52
C ALA A 232 -37.79 -10.49 -16.74
N LEU A 233 -36.69 -9.73 -16.70
CA LEU A 233 -35.49 -10.06 -15.92
C LEU A 233 -35.72 -9.84 -14.42
N GLN A 234 -36.44 -8.78 -14.04
CA GLN A 234 -36.76 -8.48 -12.65
C GLN A 234 -37.67 -9.57 -12.05
N ALA A 235 -38.68 -10.02 -12.80
CA ALA A 235 -39.56 -11.11 -12.37
C ALA A 235 -38.82 -12.45 -12.18
N ARG A 236 -37.81 -12.73 -13.00
CA ARG A 236 -36.93 -13.91 -12.84
C ARG A 236 -36.03 -13.80 -11.62
N LEU A 237 -35.54 -12.61 -11.30
CA LEU A 237 -34.71 -12.35 -10.12
C LEU A 237 -35.49 -12.50 -8.81
N ASP A 238 -36.74 -12.02 -8.78
CA ASP A 238 -37.62 -12.16 -7.61
C ASP A 238 -38.05 -13.61 -7.35
N ALA A 239 -38.18 -14.42 -8.42
CA ALA A 239 -38.44 -15.84 -8.30
C ALA A 239 -37.24 -16.62 -7.71
N LEU A 240 -36.01 -16.19 -8.02
CA LEU A 240 -34.79 -16.80 -7.50
C LEU A 240 -34.53 -16.44 -6.03
N ARG A 241 -35.03 -15.29 -5.58
CA ARG A 241 -34.88 -14.80 -4.21
C ARG A 241 -35.90 -15.40 -3.22
N ARG A 242 -36.96 -16.03 -3.73
CA ARG A 242 -38.04 -16.64 -2.93
C ARG A 242 -37.96 -18.17 -2.88
N GLY A 243 -37.09 -18.79 -3.67
CA GLY A 243 -36.71 -20.21 -3.55
C GLY A 243 -35.52 -20.39 -2.61
#